data_AF-L1NGL1-F1
#
_entry.id   AF-L1NGL1-F1
#
_cell.length_a   1.000
_cell.length_b   1.000
_cell.length_c   1.000
_cell.angle_alpha   90.00
_cell.angle_beta   90.00
_cell.angle_gamma   90.00
#
_symmetry.space_group_name_H-M   'P 1'
#
loop_
_entity.id
_entity.type
_entity.pdbx_description
1 polymer ?
#
loop_
_entity_poly.entity_id
_entity_poly.type
_entity_poly.pdbx_seq_one_letter_code
_entity_poly.pdbx_strand_id
1 'polypeptide(L)'
;MIIAIDFDGTICQNKYPDIGEPMPHAIESVRELHQAGHYLILWTCRQGEQLNEALQWCEENGLSFHAVNDHNPDNLKLFGGVGGNKVYADIYIDDKNIGGFVGWQRAMELIKEIGTPKLEWTENEDFPQWNAVGYAKISESTQMVYFCYNHNFGYGAYWRCFRGELPLEVDPMGFYPEELEVALGEGFSLKEEAISECEADFKEFLQEQR
;
A
#
# COMPACT_ATOMS: atom_id res chain seq x y z
N MET A 1 -5.81 -4.26 -0.67
CA MET A 1 -5.50 -4.21 -2.12
C MET A 1 -6.34 -5.22 -2.88
N ILE A 2 -6.69 -4.89 -4.11
CA ILE A 2 -7.29 -5.73 -5.14
C ILE A 2 -6.15 -6.31 -5.98
N ILE A 3 -6.06 -7.63 -6.07
CA ILE A 3 -4.99 -8.34 -6.78
C ILE A 3 -5.61 -9.24 -7.86
N ALA A 4 -5.24 -8.98 -9.11
CA ALA A 4 -5.59 -9.84 -10.24
C ALA A 4 -4.46 -10.87 -10.46
N ILE A 5 -4.81 -12.15 -10.51
CA ILE A 5 -3.86 -13.25 -10.59
C ILE A 5 -4.19 -14.10 -11.81
N ASP A 6 -3.23 -14.20 -12.74
CA ASP A 6 -3.31 -15.10 -13.87
C ASP A 6 -3.28 -16.58 -13.44
N PHE A 7 -3.80 -17.46 -14.30
CA PHE A 7 -3.85 -18.89 -14.06
C PHE A 7 -2.68 -19.64 -14.71
N ASP A 8 -2.59 -19.62 -16.05
CA ASP A 8 -1.72 -20.49 -16.85
C ASP A 8 -0.29 -19.95 -17.01
N GLY A 9 0.63 -20.47 -16.21
CA GLY A 9 2.01 -19.97 -16.11
C GLY A 9 2.26 -19.21 -14.82
N THR A 10 1.20 -18.91 -14.07
CA THR A 10 1.24 -18.14 -12.83
C THR A 10 0.83 -19.00 -11.62
N ILE A 11 -0.39 -19.51 -11.57
CA ILE A 11 -0.86 -20.41 -10.49
C ILE A 11 -0.42 -21.86 -10.79
N CYS A 12 -0.58 -22.31 -12.03
CA CYS A 12 -0.14 -23.62 -12.49
C CYS A 12 0.81 -23.49 -13.67
N GLN A 13 1.52 -24.55 -14.03
CA GLN A 13 2.32 -24.57 -15.26
C GLN A 13 1.41 -24.36 -16.48
N ASN A 14 1.90 -23.59 -17.46
CA ASN A 14 1.16 -23.37 -18.70
C ASN A 14 1.15 -24.67 -19.55
N LYS A 15 0.03 -25.38 -19.53
CA LYS A 15 -0.22 -26.60 -20.30
C LYS A 15 -1.52 -26.55 -21.11
N TYR A 16 -2.01 -25.34 -21.38
CA TYR A 16 -3.28 -25.14 -22.07
C TYR A 16 -3.39 -26.02 -23.35
N PRO A 17 -4.51 -26.74 -23.56
CA PRO A 17 -5.78 -26.64 -22.83
C PRO A 17 -5.83 -27.35 -21.48
N ASP A 18 -4.91 -28.27 -21.21
CA ASP A 18 -4.84 -29.01 -19.94
C ASP A 18 -4.39 -28.09 -18.78
N ILE A 19 -4.54 -28.57 -17.56
CA ILE A 19 -4.05 -27.87 -16.35
C ILE A 19 -2.72 -28.48 -15.93
N GLY A 20 -1.72 -27.63 -15.73
CA GLY A 20 -0.40 -28.03 -15.27
C GLY A 20 -0.34 -28.34 -13.78
N GLU A 21 0.83 -28.81 -13.34
CA GLU A 21 1.12 -28.90 -11.90
C GLU A 21 1.14 -27.48 -11.29
N PRO A 22 0.84 -27.34 -9.98
CA PRO A 22 0.99 -26.05 -9.31
C PRO A 22 2.39 -25.45 -9.51
N MET A 23 2.46 -24.14 -9.73
CA MET A 23 3.73 -23.43 -9.71
C MET A 23 4.34 -23.49 -8.30
N PRO A 24 5.68 -23.53 -8.16
CA PRO A 24 6.31 -23.52 -6.85
C PRO A 24 5.82 -22.34 -6.01
N HIS A 25 5.40 -22.66 -4.80
CA HIS A 25 4.83 -21.74 -3.83
C HIS A 25 3.49 -21.07 -4.15
N ALA A 26 2.83 -21.46 -5.24
CA ALA A 26 1.60 -20.80 -5.68
C ALA A 26 0.46 -20.94 -4.69
N ILE A 27 0.20 -22.17 -4.23
CA ILE A 27 -0.99 -22.47 -3.45
C ILE A 27 -0.94 -21.77 -2.09
N GLU A 28 0.19 -21.86 -1.40
CA GLU A 28 0.37 -21.18 -0.12
C GLU A 28 0.36 -19.66 -0.26
N SER A 29 0.93 -19.11 -1.34
CA SER A 29 1.00 -17.66 -1.54
C SER A 29 -0.38 -17.07 -1.80
N VAL A 30 -1.18 -17.69 -2.67
CA VAL A 30 -2.56 -17.25 -2.94
C VAL A 30 -3.42 -17.33 -1.66
N ARG A 31 -3.24 -18.39 -0.87
CA ARG A 31 -3.93 -18.53 0.43
C ARG A 31 -3.49 -17.48 1.45
N GLU A 32 -2.19 -17.19 1.54
CA GLU A 32 -1.66 -16.12 2.41
C GLU A 32 -2.24 -14.77 2.01
N LEU A 33 -2.30 -14.46 0.71
CA LEU A 33 -2.89 -13.21 0.22
C LEU A 33 -4.39 -13.11 0.58
N HIS A 34 -5.14 -14.20 0.44
CA HIS A 34 -6.54 -14.22 0.83
C HIS A 34 -6.70 -14.02 2.35
N GLN A 35 -5.88 -14.68 3.17
CA GLN A 35 -5.91 -14.56 4.63
C GLN A 35 -5.50 -13.18 5.13
N ALA A 36 -4.60 -12.50 4.40
CA ALA A 36 -4.22 -11.11 4.66
C ALA A 36 -5.32 -10.09 4.29
N GLY A 37 -6.49 -10.54 3.82
CA GLY A 37 -7.63 -9.68 3.52
C GLY A 37 -7.55 -8.98 2.17
N HIS A 38 -6.69 -9.44 1.26
CA HIS A 38 -6.66 -8.93 -0.12
C HIS A 38 -7.88 -9.42 -0.91
N TYR A 39 -8.43 -8.55 -1.77
CA TYR A 39 -9.49 -8.92 -2.69
C TYR A 39 -8.88 -9.56 -3.93
N LEU A 40 -8.99 -10.88 -4.03
CA LEU A 40 -8.39 -11.65 -5.12
C LEU A 40 -9.36 -11.83 -6.29
N ILE A 41 -8.86 -11.55 -7.50
CA ILE A 41 -9.56 -11.79 -8.78
C ILE A 41 -8.76 -12.85 -9.55
N LEU A 42 -9.42 -13.96 -9.91
CA LEU A 42 -8.86 -14.87 -10.90
C LEU A 42 -8.98 -14.20 -12.28
N TRP A 43 -7.86 -13.93 -12.93
CA TRP A 43 -7.79 -13.17 -14.17
C TRP A 43 -7.20 -14.02 -15.30
N THR A 44 -8.05 -14.74 -16.03
CA THR A 44 -7.62 -15.75 -16.99
C THR A 44 -8.32 -15.60 -18.35
N CYS A 45 -7.60 -15.94 -19.41
CA CYS A 45 -8.18 -16.08 -20.75
C CYS A 45 -9.06 -17.34 -20.91
N ARG A 46 -9.06 -18.27 -19.94
CA ARG A 46 -9.93 -19.45 -19.97
C ARG A 46 -11.41 -19.03 -19.94
N GLN A 47 -12.24 -19.71 -20.72
CA GLN A 47 -13.67 -19.45 -20.83
C GLN A 47 -14.46 -20.76 -20.92
N GLY A 48 -15.76 -20.71 -20.64
CA GLY A 48 -16.65 -21.87 -20.76
C GLY A 48 -16.20 -23.05 -19.90
N GLU A 49 -16.15 -24.25 -20.48
CA GLU A 49 -15.76 -25.47 -19.76
C GLU A 49 -14.36 -25.41 -19.18
N GLN A 50 -13.40 -24.82 -19.91
CA GLN A 50 -12.02 -24.69 -19.42
C GLN A 50 -11.90 -23.77 -18.20
N LEU A 51 -12.78 -22.77 -18.10
CA LEU A 51 -12.84 -21.92 -16.91
C LEU A 51 -13.42 -22.71 -15.73
N ASN A 52 -14.46 -23.51 -15.96
CA ASN A 52 -15.04 -24.36 -14.91
C ASN A 52 -14.01 -25.37 -14.38
N GLU A 53 -13.22 -25.98 -15.27
CA GLU A 53 -12.12 -26.88 -14.89
C GLU A 53 -11.06 -26.17 -14.04
N ALA A 54 -10.66 -24.95 -14.43
CA ALA A 54 -9.71 -24.15 -13.66
C ALA A 54 -10.24 -23.77 -12.27
N LEU A 55 -11.53 -23.42 -12.18
CA LEU A 55 -12.18 -23.11 -10.90
C LEU A 55 -12.28 -24.33 -10.00
N GLN A 56 -12.67 -25.49 -10.54
CA GLN A 56 -12.70 -26.74 -9.79
C GLN A 56 -11.30 -27.11 -9.29
N TRP A 57 -10.29 -27.02 -10.15
CA TRP A 57 -8.90 -27.28 -9.76
C TRP A 57 -8.44 -26.32 -8.64
N CYS A 58 -8.83 -25.05 -8.70
CA CYS A 58 -8.56 -24.09 -7.63
C CYS A 58 -9.22 -24.51 -6.31
N GLU A 59 -10.51 -24.87 -6.36
CA GLU A 59 -11.26 -25.32 -5.18
C GLU A 59 -10.64 -26.58 -4.55
N GLU A 60 -10.27 -27.56 -5.37
CA GLU A 60 -9.61 -28.81 -4.92
C GLU A 60 -8.25 -28.55 -4.24
N ASN A 61 -7.55 -27.48 -4.64
CA ASN A 61 -6.31 -27.03 -4.01
C ASN A 61 -6.53 -26.05 -2.83
N GLY A 62 -7.79 -25.78 -2.46
CA GLY A 62 -8.15 -24.87 -1.38
C GLY A 62 -7.89 -23.40 -1.68
N LEU A 63 -7.94 -23.02 -2.97
CA LEU A 63 -7.88 -21.63 -3.42
C LEU A 63 -9.29 -21.05 -3.55
N SER A 64 -9.43 -19.78 -3.20
CA SER A 64 -10.70 -19.06 -3.30
C SER A 64 -10.45 -17.65 -3.84
N PHE A 65 -11.35 -17.20 -4.71
CA PHE A 65 -11.30 -15.89 -5.34
C PHE A 65 -12.63 -15.17 -5.09
N HIS A 66 -12.55 -13.85 -4.95
CA HIS A 66 -13.72 -13.01 -4.71
C HIS A 66 -14.47 -12.73 -6.01
N ALA A 67 -13.74 -12.69 -7.13
CA ALA A 67 -14.30 -12.57 -8.47
C ALA A 67 -13.46 -13.34 -9.49
N VAL A 68 -14.07 -13.64 -10.63
CA VAL A 68 -13.45 -14.36 -11.75
C VAL A 68 -13.71 -13.54 -13.00
N ASN A 69 -12.66 -13.04 -13.63
CA ASN A 69 -12.75 -12.18 -14.80
C ASN A 69 -13.68 -10.97 -14.66
N ASP A 70 -13.86 -10.48 -13.43
CA ASP A 70 -14.79 -9.38 -13.12
C ASP A 70 -14.22 -8.44 -12.06
N HIS A 71 -14.76 -7.22 -12.03
CA HIS A 71 -14.34 -6.15 -11.15
C HIS A 71 -14.76 -6.38 -9.69
N ASN A 72 -14.01 -5.77 -8.77
CA ASN A 72 -14.51 -5.53 -7.42
C ASN A 72 -15.80 -4.66 -7.48
N PRO A 73 -16.83 -4.94 -6.64
CA PRO A 73 -18.11 -4.24 -6.66
C PRO A 73 -18.01 -2.72 -6.49
N ASP A 74 -17.06 -2.22 -5.70
CA ASP A 74 -16.91 -0.79 -5.45
C ASP A 74 -16.31 -0.08 -6.67
N ASN A 75 -15.36 -0.71 -7.36
CA ASN A 75 -14.86 -0.22 -8.64
C ASN A 75 -15.95 -0.18 -9.71
N LEU A 76 -16.80 -1.22 -9.78
CA LEU A 76 -17.90 -1.25 -10.71
C LEU A 76 -18.88 -0.08 -10.49
N LYS A 77 -19.18 0.26 -9.22
CA LYS A 77 -19.99 1.44 -8.89
C LYS A 77 -19.32 2.73 -9.36
N LEU A 78 -18.01 2.87 -9.14
CA LEU A 78 -17.24 4.04 -9.59
C LEU A 78 -17.24 4.21 -11.11
N PHE A 79 -17.29 3.11 -11.87
CA PHE A 79 -17.40 3.13 -13.33
C PHE A 79 -18.84 3.32 -13.84
N GLY A 80 -19.79 3.67 -12.98
CA GLY A 80 -21.19 3.88 -13.37
C GLY A 80 -21.96 2.58 -13.62
N GLY A 81 -21.52 1.47 -13.02
CA GLY A 81 -22.17 0.17 -13.10
C GLY A 81 -21.83 -0.65 -14.34
N VAL A 82 -20.97 -0.14 -15.23
CA VAL A 82 -20.53 -0.86 -16.44
C VAL A 82 -19.02 -1.04 -16.40
N GLY A 83 -18.57 -2.29 -16.26
CA GLY A 83 -17.16 -2.65 -16.30
C GLY A 83 -16.61 -2.67 -17.72
N GLY A 84 -15.36 -2.26 -17.89
CA GLY A 84 -14.64 -2.46 -19.15
C GLY A 84 -14.20 -3.92 -19.33
N ASN A 85 -13.58 -4.24 -20.46
CA ASN A 85 -13.03 -5.58 -20.71
C ASN A 85 -11.76 -5.88 -19.88
N LYS A 86 -11.17 -4.87 -19.25
CA LYS A 86 -9.99 -5.00 -18.39
C LYS A 86 -10.42 -4.72 -16.96
N VAL A 87 -10.27 -5.72 -16.09
CA VAL A 87 -10.50 -5.54 -14.65
C VAL A 87 -9.51 -4.54 -14.08
N TYR A 88 -9.97 -3.72 -13.13
CA TYR A 88 -9.08 -2.89 -12.33
C TYR A 88 -8.54 -3.72 -11.17
N ALA A 89 -7.23 -3.66 -10.94
CA ALA A 89 -6.54 -4.18 -9.78
C ALA A 89 -5.36 -3.26 -9.42
N ASP A 90 -4.99 -3.25 -8.14
CA ASP A 90 -3.80 -2.55 -7.65
C ASP A 90 -2.52 -3.25 -8.13
N ILE A 91 -2.57 -4.59 -8.20
CA ILE A 91 -1.47 -5.46 -8.60
C ILE A 91 -1.97 -6.52 -9.59
N TYR A 92 -1.18 -6.78 -10.64
CA TYR A 92 -1.38 -7.88 -11.59
C TYR A 92 -0.22 -8.85 -11.48
N ILE A 93 -0.50 -10.09 -11.11
CA ILE A 93 0.47 -11.20 -11.06
C ILE A 93 0.25 -12.05 -12.31
N ASP A 94 1.20 -12.03 -13.23
CA ASP A 94 1.03 -12.59 -14.57
C ASP A 94 2.38 -13.03 -15.17
N ASP A 95 2.40 -14.20 -15.82
CA ASP A 95 3.58 -14.76 -16.50
C ASP A 95 3.99 -13.98 -17.75
N LYS A 96 3.05 -13.23 -18.35
CA LYS A 96 3.25 -12.36 -19.51
C LYS A 96 3.57 -10.92 -19.15
N ASN A 97 3.76 -10.59 -17.88
CA ASN A 97 4.28 -9.28 -17.49
C ASN A 97 5.62 -8.97 -18.19
N ILE A 98 5.89 -7.69 -18.46
CA ILE A 98 7.19 -7.27 -19.03
C ILE A 98 8.29 -7.65 -18.04
N GLY A 99 9.22 -8.50 -18.46
CA GLY A 99 10.25 -9.09 -17.58
C GLY A 99 9.91 -10.49 -17.05
N GLY A 100 8.71 -10.99 -17.34
CA GLY A 100 8.22 -12.31 -16.93
C GLY A 100 7.77 -12.37 -15.47
N PHE A 101 7.24 -13.52 -15.07
CA PHE A 101 6.89 -13.79 -13.68
C PHE A 101 8.12 -14.14 -12.85
N VAL A 102 8.38 -13.32 -11.83
CA VAL A 102 9.51 -13.46 -10.90
C VAL A 102 9.41 -14.66 -9.95
N GLY A 103 8.31 -15.42 -10.03
CA GLY A 103 7.98 -16.51 -9.11
C GLY A 103 7.32 -16.01 -7.83
N TRP A 104 6.60 -16.92 -7.17
CA TRP A 104 5.74 -16.58 -6.03
C TRP A 104 6.50 -16.03 -4.83
N GLN A 105 7.67 -16.58 -4.50
CA GLN A 105 8.45 -16.09 -3.36
C GLN A 105 8.80 -14.60 -3.51
N ARG A 106 9.36 -14.20 -4.67
CA ARG A 106 9.70 -12.79 -4.92
C ARG A 106 8.46 -11.93 -5.09
N ALA A 107 7.39 -12.46 -5.69
CA ALA A 107 6.12 -11.73 -5.79
C ALA A 107 5.56 -11.38 -4.40
N MET A 108 5.59 -12.31 -3.44
CA MET A 108 5.12 -12.08 -2.07
C MET A 108 5.96 -11.03 -1.34
N GLU A 109 7.29 -11.02 -1.53
CA GLU A 109 8.16 -9.97 -0.99
C GLU A 109 7.78 -8.59 -1.56
N LEU A 110 7.60 -8.49 -2.88
CA LEU A 110 7.22 -7.25 -3.55
C LEU A 110 5.85 -6.75 -3.08
N ILE A 111 4.87 -7.64 -2.91
CA ILE A 111 3.53 -7.28 -2.41
C ILE A 111 3.63 -6.71 -0.98
N LYS A 112 4.47 -7.28 -0.12
CA LYS A 112 4.72 -6.76 1.23
C LYS A 112 5.42 -5.39 1.19
N GLU A 113 6.38 -5.20 0.29
CA GLU A 113 7.05 -3.92 0.07
C GLU A 113 6.09 -2.83 -0.45
N ILE A 114 5.15 -3.18 -1.35
CA ILE A 114 4.11 -2.27 -1.86
C ILE A 114 3.09 -1.92 -0.78
N GLY A 115 2.68 -2.90 0.01
CA GLY A 115 1.72 -2.72 1.11
C GLY A 115 2.29 -2.01 2.34
N THR A 116 3.60 -1.82 2.42
CA THR A 116 4.23 -1.10 3.53
C THR A 116 3.93 0.40 3.39
N PRO A 117 3.30 1.04 4.39
CA PRO A 117 3.10 2.48 4.38
C PRO A 117 4.42 3.23 4.15
N LYS A 118 4.39 4.22 3.25
CA LYS A 118 5.53 5.09 2.98
C LYS A 118 5.19 6.51 3.40
N LEU A 119 6.17 7.20 3.97
CA LEU A 119 6.08 8.62 4.24
C LEU A 119 6.47 9.38 2.97
N GLU A 120 5.50 10.07 2.38
CA GLU A 120 5.68 10.87 1.16
C GLU A 120 5.63 12.36 1.50
N TRP A 121 6.71 13.07 1.22
CA TRP A 121 6.81 14.51 1.45
C TRP A 121 6.25 15.29 0.26
N THR A 122 5.37 16.26 0.53
CA THR A 122 4.84 17.19 -0.48
C THR A 122 4.98 18.64 -0.02
N GLU A 123 5.03 19.55 -0.98
CA GLU A 123 4.94 20.99 -0.75
C GLU A 123 3.46 21.40 -0.90
N ASN A 124 2.89 22.04 0.12
CA ASN A 124 1.48 22.45 0.12
C ASN A 124 1.37 23.96 -0.15
N GLU A 125 0.60 24.36 -1.16
CA GLU A 125 0.37 25.77 -1.51
C GLU A 125 -0.37 26.56 -0.42
N ASP A 126 -1.22 25.91 0.38
CA ASP A 126 -1.92 26.50 1.52
C ASP A 126 -0.99 26.73 2.74
N PHE A 127 0.20 26.13 2.73
CA PHE A 127 1.25 26.30 3.74
C PHE A 127 2.55 26.81 3.08
N PRO A 128 2.75 28.14 2.92
CA PRO A 128 3.75 28.70 2.02
C PRO A 128 5.20 28.26 2.28
N GLN A 129 5.94 28.14 1.17
CA GLN A 129 7.30 27.69 0.77
C GLN A 129 8.48 27.48 1.76
N TRP A 130 8.25 27.42 3.06
CA TRP A 130 9.29 27.21 4.08
C TRP A 130 8.84 26.20 5.14
N ASN A 131 7.87 25.33 4.80
CA ASN A 131 7.39 24.20 5.59
C ASN A 131 7.40 22.92 4.72
N ALA A 132 7.59 21.74 5.29
CA ALA A 132 7.43 20.46 4.58
C ALA A 132 6.33 19.65 5.25
N VAL A 133 5.44 19.05 4.47
CA VAL A 133 4.38 18.19 5.00
C VAL A 133 4.54 16.80 4.42
N GLY A 134 4.81 15.85 5.30
CA GLY A 134 4.88 14.43 5.03
C GLY A 134 3.52 13.79 5.28
N TYR A 135 3.05 12.99 4.33
CA TYR A 135 1.83 12.22 4.46
C TYR A 135 2.18 10.74 4.37
N ALA A 136 1.64 9.95 5.29
CA ALA A 136 1.70 8.49 5.22
C ALA A 136 0.28 7.94 5.29
N LYS A 137 -0.15 7.25 4.22
CA LYS A 137 -1.41 6.50 4.24
C LYS A 137 -1.21 5.26 5.12
N ILE A 138 -1.86 5.23 6.29
CA ILE A 138 -1.78 4.09 7.21
C ILE A 138 -2.89 3.08 6.91
N SER A 139 -4.07 3.55 6.52
CA SER A 139 -5.20 2.70 6.12
C SER A 139 -6.07 3.40 5.06
N GLU A 140 -7.14 2.74 4.60
CA GLU A 140 -8.14 3.36 3.71
C GLU A 140 -8.86 4.54 4.39
N SER A 141 -9.00 4.55 5.72
CA SER A 141 -9.72 5.58 6.46
C SER A 141 -8.84 6.48 7.33
N THR A 142 -7.54 6.16 7.46
CA THR A 142 -6.62 6.86 8.36
C THR A 142 -5.35 7.26 7.60
N GLN A 143 -5.07 8.56 7.63
CA GLN A 143 -3.82 9.13 7.16
C GLN A 143 -3.07 9.67 8.38
N MET A 144 -1.83 9.25 8.53
CA MET A 144 -0.90 9.87 9.47
C MET A 144 -0.21 11.01 8.74
N VAL A 145 -0.13 12.15 9.39
CA VAL A 145 0.56 13.31 8.85
C VAL A 145 1.72 13.65 9.75
N TYR A 146 2.84 13.83 9.08
CA TYR A 146 4.06 14.36 9.64
C TYR A 146 4.21 15.80 9.17
N PHE A 147 4.14 16.75 10.09
CA PHE A 147 4.26 18.16 9.76
C PHE A 147 5.63 18.67 10.22
N CYS A 148 6.41 19.19 9.29
CA CYS A 148 7.69 19.83 9.54
C CYS A 148 7.51 21.33 9.36
N TYR A 149 7.34 22.02 10.49
CA TYR A 149 6.98 23.43 10.52
C TYR A 149 8.15 24.29 10.98
N ASN A 150 8.34 25.40 10.28
CA ASN A 150 9.18 26.49 10.70
C ASN A 150 8.30 27.56 11.37
N HIS A 151 8.44 27.79 12.68
CA HIS A 151 7.80 28.93 13.34
C HIS A 151 8.90 29.89 13.80
N ASN A 152 8.59 31.19 13.84
CA ASN A 152 9.40 32.17 14.54
C ASN A 152 8.62 32.69 15.76
N PHE A 153 8.95 32.22 16.97
CA PHE A 153 8.36 32.72 18.22
C PHE A 153 9.01 34.03 18.73
N GLY A 154 9.69 34.78 17.86
CA GLY A 154 10.45 35.98 18.24
C GLY A 154 11.90 35.69 18.64
N TYR A 155 12.36 34.44 18.52
CA TYR A 155 13.71 33.98 18.87
C TYR A 155 14.47 33.35 17.69
N GLY A 156 13.89 33.32 16.49
CA GLY A 156 14.48 32.70 15.30
C GLY A 156 13.59 31.60 14.70
N ALA A 157 13.92 31.17 13.48
CA ALA A 157 13.27 30.07 12.76
C ALA A 157 13.68 28.71 13.35
N TYR A 158 12.72 27.88 13.78
CA TYR A 158 12.99 26.53 14.30
C TYR A 158 12.13 25.48 13.58
N TRP A 159 12.70 24.31 13.30
CA TRP A 159 12.02 23.20 12.60
C TRP A 159 11.75 22.04 13.57
N ARG A 160 10.54 21.49 13.57
CA ARG A 160 10.20 20.33 14.41
C ARG A 160 9.25 19.37 13.70
N CYS A 161 9.42 18.09 13.99
CA CYS A 161 8.49 17.05 13.58
C CYS A 161 7.24 17.00 14.47
N PHE A 162 6.06 17.04 13.86
CA PHE A 162 4.78 16.75 14.52
C PHE A 162 4.09 15.57 13.87
N ARG A 163 3.47 14.70 14.67
CA ARG A 163 2.67 13.56 14.20
C ARG A 163 1.21 13.76 14.62
N GLY A 164 0.27 13.52 13.70
CA GLY A 164 -1.17 13.46 14.02
C GLY A 164 -1.99 12.73 12.96
N GLU A 165 -3.20 12.32 13.33
CA GLU A 165 -4.19 11.73 12.43
C GLU A 165 -5.06 12.83 11.79
N LEU A 166 -5.39 12.68 10.51
CA LEU A 166 -6.30 13.64 9.86
C LEU A 166 -7.77 13.46 10.29
N PRO A 167 -8.53 14.56 10.45
CA PRO A 167 -8.10 15.96 10.30
C PRO A 167 -7.25 16.45 11.49
N LEU A 168 -6.11 17.09 11.20
CA LEU A 168 -5.25 17.69 12.23
C LEU A 168 -5.89 18.96 12.77
N GLU A 169 -6.24 18.98 14.05
CA GLU A 169 -6.34 20.23 14.80
C GLU A 169 -4.93 20.59 15.29
N VAL A 170 -4.26 21.51 14.59
CA VAL A 170 -3.02 22.10 15.08
C VAL A 170 -3.39 23.23 16.03
N ASP A 171 -3.22 23.04 17.34
CA ASP A 171 -3.31 24.14 18.31
C ASP A 171 -2.00 24.95 18.26
N PRO A 172 -2.01 26.19 17.70
CA PRO A 172 -0.80 27.02 17.61
C PRO A 172 -0.29 27.51 18.98
N MET A 173 -1.04 27.29 20.07
CA MET A 173 -0.66 27.69 21.44
C MET A 173 -0.22 26.53 22.34
N GLY A 174 -0.09 25.30 21.83
CA GLY A 174 0.19 24.09 22.63
C GLY A 174 1.58 24.00 23.29
N PHE A 175 2.26 25.11 23.54
CA PHE A 175 3.62 25.14 24.07
C PHE A 175 3.64 25.55 25.54
N TYR A 176 4.04 24.64 26.42
CA TYR A 176 4.34 25.01 27.81
C TYR A 176 5.74 25.66 27.87
N PRO A 177 5.91 26.79 28.59
CA PRO A 177 7.18 27.54 28.62
C PRO A 177 8.42 26.70 29.00
N GLU A 178 8.23 25.63 29.78
CA GLU A 178 9.29 24.75 30.27
C GLU A 178 9.89 23.87 29.15
N GLU A 179 9.07 23.48 28.16
CA GLU A 179 9.53 22.72 26.98
C GLU A 179 10.35 23.60 26.02
N LEU A 180 10.27 24.93 26.18
CA LEU A 180 10.85 25.92 25.26
C LEU A 180 12.32 26.13 25.60
N GLU A 181 12.66 26.13 26.89
CA GLU A 181 14.04 26.23 27.34
C GLU A 181 14.87 25.00 26.95
N VAL A 182 14.27 23.80 26.97
CA VAL A 182 14.91 22.56 26.52
C VAL A 182 15.13 22.61 25.00
N ALA A 183 14.10 22.98 24.24
CA ALA A 183 14.18 23.06 22.78
C ALA A 183 15.19 24.13 22.28
N LEU A 184 15.31 25.25 22.99
CA LEU A 184 16.27 26.32 22.66
C LEU A 184 17.72 25.96 23.06
N GLY A 185 17.92 25.03 24.00
CA GLY A 185 19.23 24.60 24.48
C GLY A 185 19.96 23.61 23.56
N GLU A 186 19.22 22.85 22.75
CA GLU A 186 19.78 21.73 21.97
C GLU A 186 20.20 22.10 20.53
N GLY A 187 19.96 23.33 20.07
CA GLY A 187 20.59 23.85 18.86
C GLY A 187 20.18 23.17 17.55
N PHE A 188 18.93 22.72 17.43
CA PHE A 188 18.40 22.16 16.18
C PHE A 188 18.06 23.25 15.17
N SER A 189 18.94 23.42 14.18
CA SER A 189 18.70 24.26 13.03
C SER A 189 19.02 23.45 11.79
N LEU A 190 18.02 22.88 11.12
CA LEU A 190 17.95 22.57 9.68
C LEU A 190 16.68 21.74 9.39
N LYS A 191 15.96 22.08 8.31
CA LYS A 191 14.76 21.36 7.81
C LYS A 191 14.98 19.84 7.68
N GLU A 192 16.19 19.48 7.25
CA GLU A 192 16.60 18.09 6.97
C GLU A 192 16.66 17.23 8.24
N GLU A 193 17.05 17.82 9.37
CA GLU A 193 17.12 17.12 10.65
C GLU A 193 15.73 16.80 11.20
N ALA A 194 14.82 17.78 11.15
CA ALA A 194 13.43 17.57 11.54
C ALA A 194 12.68 16.59 10.60
N ILE A 195 13.02 16.56 9.31
CA ILE A 195 12.53 15.52 8.39
C ILE A 195 13.07 14.13 8.79
N SER A 196 14.35 14.03 9.11
CA SER A 196 14.98 12.79 9.55
C SER A 196 14.35 12.26 10.85
N GLU A 197 14.00 13.15 11.79
CA GLU A 197 13.25 12.80 13.00
C GLU A 197 11.86 12.23 12.66
N CYS A 198 11.11 12.87 11.75
CA CYS A 198 9.82 12.35 11.30
C CYS A 198 9.92 10.97 10.65
N GLU A 199 10.96 10.74 9.83
CA GLU A 199 11.18 9.43 9.22
C GLU A 199 11.57 8.37 10.25
N ALA A 200 12.32 8.74 11.29
CA ALA A 200 12.67 7.85 12.39
C ALA A 200 11.44 7.47 13.24
N ASP A 201 10.64 8.46 13.65
CA ASP A 201 9.39 8.22 14.38
C ASP A 201 8.42 7.36 13.55
N PHE A 202 8.29 7.62 12.25
CA PHE A 202 7.45 6.81 11.37
C PHE A 202 7.89 5.35 11.31
N LYS A 203 9.20 5.08 11.26
CA LYS A 203 9.73 3.71 11.29
C LYS A 203 9.44 3.02 12.61
N GLU A 204 9.58 3.72 13.73
CA GLU A 204 9.26 3.20 15.07
C GLU A 204 7.77 2.89 15.19
N PHE A 205 6.90 3.81 14.76
CA PHE A 205 5.46 3.60 14.70
C PHE A 205 5.07 2.35 13.90
N LEU A 206 5.66 2.14 12.73
CA LEU A 206 5.40 0.94 11.93
C LEU A 206 5.91 -0.35 12.58
N GLN A 207 6.90 -0.28 13.48
CA GLN A 207 7.37 -1.45 14.24
C GLN A 207 6.43 -1.78 15.40
N GLU A 208 5.87 -0.78 16.08
CA GLU A 208 4.92 -0.96 17.19
C GLU A 208 3.56 -1.55 16.74
N GLN A 209 3.16 -1.31 15.49
CA GLN A 209 1.89 -1.80 14.94
C GLN A 209 1.95 -3.23 14.37
N ARG A 210 3.13 -3.89 14.39
CA ARG A 210 3.34 -5.26 13.91
C ARG A 210 3.21 -6.29 15.03
#